data_AF-L0H2G1-F1
#
_entry.id   AF-L0H2G1-F1
#
_cell.length_a   1.000
_cell.length_b   1.000
_cell.length_c   1.000
_cell.angle_alpha   90.00
_cell.angle_beta   90.00
_cell.angle_gamma   90.00
#
_symmetry.space_group_name_H-M   'P 1'
#
loop_
_entity.id
_entity.type
_entity.pdbx_description
1 polymer ?
#
loop_
_entity_poly.entity_id
_entity_poly.type
_entity_poly.pdbx_seq_one_letter_code
_entity_poly.pdbx_strand_id
1 'polypeptide(L)'
;MSRLPSQPVGASEPLPFVDTGGLTRDQFEGLIGSGYVVPVENGDDLTLTLVEIEPTAHVGSRPGGGFKLVFSGPADRYFGQATIPLRFPDNRVARLFVVNTGPEGSRMRYEAILN
;
A
#
# COMPACT_ATOMS: atom_id res chain seq x y z
N MET A 1 5.02 -28.06 -41.31
CA MET A 1 5.11 -26.60 -41.11
C MET A 1 4.41 -26.26 -39.81
N SER A 2 5.17 -26.13 -38.72
CA SER A 2 4.64 -25.87 -37.38
C SER A 2 4.12 -24.44 -37.26
N ARG A 3 2.86 -24.28 -36.88
CA ARG A 3 2.36 -23.00 -36.33
C ARG A 3 2.83 -22.93 -34.88
N LEU A 4 3.63 -21.93 -34.55
CA LEU A 4 3.89 -21.54 -33.17
C LEU A 4 2.56 -21.11 -32.52
N PRO A 5 2.25 -21.52 -31.27
CA PRO A 5 1.11 -20.96 -30.57
C PRO A 5 1.40 -19.51 -30.21
N SER A 6 0.46 -18.63 -30.56
CA SER A 6 0.42 -17.23 -30.17
C SER A 6 0.53 -17.11 -28.64
N GLN A 7 1.57 -16.43 -28.14
CA GLN A 7 1.59 -15.99 -26.75
C GLN A 7 0.41 -15.03 -26.53
N PRO A 8 -0.37 -15.15 -25.44
CA PRO A 8 -1.36 -14.14 -25.11
C PRO A 8 -0.63 -12.84 -24.77
N VAL A 9 -0.87 -11.81 -25.59
CA VAL A 9 -0.57 -10.42 -25.29
C VAL A 9 -1.44 -10.03 -24.08
N GLY A 10 -0.83 -9.79 -22.91
CA GLY A 10 -1.57 -9.21 -21.77
C GLY A 10 -1.18 -9.61 -20.35
N ALA A 11 -0.13 -10.40 -20.13
CA ALA A 11 0.39 -10.58 -18.77
C ALA A 11 1.39 -9.45 -18.47
N SER A 12 0.92 -8.33 -17.90
CA SER A 12 1.81 -7.40 -17.20
C SER A 12 2.69 -8.24 -16.26
N GLU A 13 4.02 -8.11 -16.35
CA GLU A 13 4.91 -8.84 -15.47
C GLU A 13 4.48 -8.62 -14.01
N PRO A 14 4.47 -9.67 -13.17
CA PRO A 14 4.07 -9.53 -11.78
C PRO A 14 4.96 -8.48 -11.12
N LEU A 15 4.33 -7.50 -10.47
CA LEU A 15 5.05 -6.42 -9.82
C LEU A 15 6.00 -6.97 -8.75
N PRO A 16 7.20 -6.36 -8.59
CA PRO A 16 8.15 -6.79 -7.58
C PRO A 16 7.52 -6.72 -6.18
N PHE A 17 7.46 -7.88 -5.53
CA PHE A 17 7.00 -7.99 -4.15
C PHE A 17 8.11 -7.57 -3.18
N VAL A 18 7.76 -6.75 -2.20
CA VAL A 18 8.64 -6.30 -1.12
C VAL A 18 8.09 -6.84 0.19
N ASP A 19 8.95 -7.51 0.94
CA ASP A 19 8.61 -7.96 2.29
C ASP A 19 8.41 -6.77 3.22
N THR A 20 7.33 -6.79 4.00
CA THR A 20 6.99 -5.70 4.91
C THR A 20 8.10 -5.46 5.95
N GLY A 21 8.82 -6.49 6.39
CA GLY A 21 9.96 -6.35 7.30
C GLY A 21 11.13 -5.57 6.69
N GLY A 22 11.30 -5.62 5.37
CA GLY A 22 12.34 -4.88 4.63
C GLY A 22 11.98 -3.42 4.30
N LEU A 23 10.75 -2.99 4.61
CA LEU A 23 10.37 -1.59 4.47
C LEU A 23 11.04 -0.74 5.56
N THR A 24 11.49 0.46 5.24
CA THR A 24 12.03 1.41 6.23
C THR A 24 11.34 2.75 6.09
N ARG A 25 11.35 3.57 7.15
CA ARG A 25 10.73 4.89 7.12
C ARG A 25 11.28 5.76 5.98
N ASP A 26 12.60 5.73 5.79
CA ASP A 26 13.32 6.52 4.80
C ASP A 26 12.86 6.24 3.36
N GLN A 27 12.32 5.04 3.07
CA GLN A 27 11.75 4.72 1.76
C GLN A 27 10.43 5.46 1.46
N PHE A 28 9.78 6.01 2.50
CA PHE A 28 8.55 6.79 2.37
C PHE A 28 8.80 8.30 2.50
N GLU A 29 10.01 8.70 2.92
CA GLU A 29 10.39 10.10 2.97
C GLU A 29 10.32 10.70 1.55
N GLY A 30 9.57 11.79 1.38
CA GLY A 30 9.30 12.39 0.07
C GLY A 30 8.13 11.78 -0.71
N LEU A 31 7.48 10.72 -0.21
CA LEU A 31 6.29 10.13 -0.82
C LEU A 31 4.97 10.64 -0.20
N ILE A 32 5.04 11.55 0.77
CA ILE A 32 3.84 12.26 1.27
C ILE A 32 3.16 12.97 0.10
N GLY A 33 1.85 12.78 -0.04
CA GLY A 33 1.04 13.22 -1.17
C GLY A 33 0.92 12.21 -2.31
N SER A 34 1.70 11.12 -2.29
CA SER A 34 1.67 10.09 -3.34
C SER A 34 0.49 9.13 -3.19
N GLY A 35 0.00 8.63 -4.32
CA GLY A 35 -1.06 7.63 -4.40
C GLY A 35 -0.53 6.20 -4.32
N TYR A 36 -1.11 5.42 -3.43
CA TYR A 36 -0.91 3.99 -3.29
C TYR A 36 -2.19 3.27 -3.67
N VAL A 37 -2.07 2.16 -4.39
CA VAL A 37 -3.23 1.48 -4.96
C VAL A 37 -3.51 0.19 -4.20
N VAL A 38 -4.74 0.07 -3.71
CA VAL A 38 -5.30 -1.16 -3.15
C VAL A 38 -6.12 -1.83 -4.25
N PRO A 39 -5.63 -2.93 -4.85
CA PRO A 39 -6.40 -3.64 -5.85
C PRO A 39 -7.61 -4.30 -5.20
N VAL A 40 -8.77 -4.14 -5.82
CA VAL A 40 -10.04 -4.72 -5.37
C VAL A 40 -10.41 -5.85 -6.32
N GLU A 41 -10.64 -7.05 -5.78
CA GLU A 41 -11.05 -8.18 -6.60
C GLU A 41 -12.44 -7.89 -7.22
N ASN A 42 -12.53 -7.94 -8.55
CA ASN A 42 -13.77 -7.70 -9.32
C ASN A 42 -14.38 -6.30 -9.14
N GLY A 43 -13.58 -5.28 -8.81
CA GLY A 43 -14.01 -3.88 -8.71
C GLY A 43 -12.93 -2.91 -9.17
N ASP A 44 -13.21 -1.62 -9.04
CA ASP A 44 -12.17 -0.60 -9.28
C ASP A 44 -11.19 -0.56 -8.11
N ASP A 45 -9.93 -0.42 -8.47
CA ASP A 45 -8.83 -0.13 -7.56
C ASP A 45 -9.12 1.10 -6.68
N LEU A 46 -8.81 0.98 -5.40
CA LEU A 46 -8.94 2.06 -4.43
C LEU A 46 -7.59 2.78 -4.29
N THR A 47 -7.57 4.09 -4.51
CA THR A 47 -6.36 4.90 -4.30
C THR A 47 -6.36 5.53 -2.92
N LEU A 48 -5.28 5.29 -2.17
CA LEU A 48 -4.98 5.86 -0.87
C LEU A 48 -3.82 6.85 -1.00
N THR A 49 -3.99 8.09 -0.55
CA THR A 49 -2.92 9.09 -0.52
C THR A 49 -2.16 8.99 0.79
N LEU A 50 -0.84 8.82 0.78
CA LEU A 50 -0.03 8.92 1.99
C LEU A 50 -0.03 10.39 2.46
N VAL A 51 -0.42 10.65 3.70
CA VAL A 51 -0.49 12.03 4.23
C VAL A 51 0.51 12.31 5.33
N GLU A 52 0.93 11.27 6.06
CA GLU A 52 1.75 11.42 7.24
C GLU A 52 2.53 10.13 7.50
N ILE A 53 3.72 10.29 8.06
CA ILE A 53 4.59 9.23 8.50
C ILE A 53 5.01 9.58 9.92
N GLU A 54 4.62 8.75 10.89
CA GLU A 54 4.92 8.99 12.30
C GLU A 54 5.91 7.93 12.80
N PRO A 55 7.04 8.31 13.43
CA PRO A 55 7.86 7.35 14.16
C PRO A 55 7.07 6.81 15.35
N THR A 56 7.10 5.50 15.59
CA THR A 56 6.51 4.93 16.80
C THR A 56 7.59 4.80 17.87
N ALA A 57 7.25 5.11 19.12
CA ALA A 57 8.18 4.98 20.25
C ALA A 57 8.57 3.51 20.54
N HIS A 58 7.87 2.55 19.92
CA HIS A 58 8.26 1.15 19.95
C HIS A 58 9.46 0.93 19.03
N VAL A 59 10.64 0.93 19.65
CA VAL A 59 11.86 0.30 19.15
C VAL A 59 11.64 -1.22 19.09
N GLY A 60 10.81 -1.69 18.15
CA GLY A 60 10.90 -3.07 17.69
C GLY A 60 12.30 -3.33 17.13
N SER A 61 12.72 -4.60 17.10
CA SER A 61 14.03 -5.05 16.60
C SER A 61 14.26 -4.80 15.10
N ARG A 62 13.43 -3.97 14.46
CA ARG A 62 13.44 -3.72 13.03
C ARG A 62 14.51 -2.69 12.65
N PRO A 63 15.32 -2.96 11.61
CA PRO A 63 16.20 -1.96 11.04
C PRO A 63 15.42 -0.70 10.62
N GLY A 64 15.80 0.47 11.16
CA GLY A 64 15.10 1.74 10.91
C GLY A 64 13.94 2.06 11.87
N GLY A 65 13.65 1.18 12.85
CA GLY A 65 12.66 1.42 13.90
C GLY A 65 11.21 1.21 13.47
N GLY A 66 10.30 1.25 14.45
CA GLY A 66 8.87 1.20 14.22
C GLY A 66 8.34 2.53 13.66
N PHE A 67 7.39 2.47 12.73
CA PHE A 67 6.72 3.65 12.19
C PHE A 67 5.29 3.34 11.75
N LYS A 68 4.49 4.40 11.67
CA LYS A 68 3.11 4.38 11.21
C LYS A 68 3.01 5.17 9.91
N LEU A 69 2.33 4.60 8.92
CA LEU A 69 1.91 5.30 7.71
C LEU A 69 0.44 5.68 7.86
N VAL A 70 0.11 6.94 7.63
CA VAL A 70 -1.27 7.43 7.64
C VAL A 70 -1.69 7.75 6.21
N PHE A 71 -2.80 7.16 5.78
CA PHE A 71 -3.35 7.37 4.45
C PHE A 71 -4.70 8.09 4.48
N SER A 72 -5.07 8.67 3.35
CA SER A 72 -6.37 9.27 3.05
C SER A 72 -6.99 8.58 1.85
N GLY A 73 -8.20 8.05 1.98
CA GLY A 73 -8.98 7.47 0.88
C GLY A 73 -10.28 8.24 0.61
N PRO A 74 -11.02 7.85 -0.44
CA PRO A 74 -12.38 8.34 -0.67
C PRO A 74 -13.33 7.95 0.48
N ALA A 75 -14.40 8.74 0.67
CA ALA A 75 -15.38 8.51 1.74
C ALA A 75 -16.47 7.49 1.37
N ASP A 76 -16.81 7.41 0.09
CA ASP A 76 -17.85 6.56 -0.49
C ASP A 76 -17.38 5.11 -0.72
N ARG A 77 -16.08 4.87 -0.76
CA ARG A 77 -15.47 3.55 -0.93
C ARG A 77 -14.41 3.32 0.12
N TYR A 78 -14.67 2.37 1.02
CA TYR A 78 -13.78 2.06 2.12
C TYR A 78 -13.80 0.57 2.44
N PHE A 79 -12.74 0.14 3.13
CA PHE A 79 -12.65 -1.16 3.76
C PHE A 79 -12.49 -0.96 5.28
N GLY A 80 -12.76 -2.01 6.05
CA GLY A 80 -12.54 -2.00 7.50
C GLY A 80 -11.06 -2.17 7.85
N GLN A 81 -10.75 -3.19 8.64
CA GLN A 81 -9.38 -3.57 8.95
C GLN A 81 -9.02 -4.86 8.19
N ALA A 82 -7.91 -4.86 7.46
CA ALA A 82 -7.48 -6.03 6.69
C ALA A 82 -5.99 -5.99 6.37
N THR A 83 -5.40 -7.17 6.11
CA THR A 83 -4.10 -7.28 5.43
C THR A 83 -4.32 -7.24 3.93
N ILE A 84 -3.95 -6.13 3.31
CA ILE A 84 -4.21 -5.86 1.90
C ILE A 84 -2.92 -5.74 1.09
N PRO A 85 -2.90 -6.16 -0.19
CA PRO A 85 -1.85 -5.76 -1.11
C PRO A 85 -1.93 -4.24 -1.31
N LEU A 86 -0.79 -3.56 -1.18
CA LEU A 86 -0.65 -2.14 -1.44
C LEU A 86 0.41 -1.98 -2.53
N ARG A 87 0.02 -1.41 -3.66
CA ARG A 87 0.92 -1.06 -4.76
C ARG A 87 1.45 0.35 -4.56
N PHE A 88 2.76 0.48 -4.69
CA PHE A 88 3.52 1.69 -4.47
C PHE A 88 3.57 2.53 -5.75
N PRO A 89 3.85 3.84 -5.66
CA PRO A 89 4.03 4.71 -6.84
C PRO A 89 5.11 4.23 -7.80
N ASP A 90 6.12 3.52 -7.28
CA ASP A 90 7.25 2.95 -8.04
C ASP A 90 6.98 1.53 -8.57
N ASN A 91 5.71 1.11 -8.60
CA ASN A 91 5.25 -0.20 -9.05
C ASN A 91 5.76 -1.40 -8.23
N ARG A 92 6.19 -1.20 -6.98
CA ARG A 92 6.38 -2.30 -6.02
C ARG A 92 5.07 -2.67 -5.33
N VAL A 93 5.00 -3.88 -4.75
CA VAL A 93 3.84 -4.32 -3.95
C VAL A 93 4.29 -4.87 -2.61
N ALA A 94 3.62 -4.47 -1.52
CA ALA A 94 3.75 -5.10 -0.20
C ALA A 94 2.37 -5.47 0.36
N ARG A 95 2.33 -6.41 1.32
CA ARG A 95 1.10 -6.71 2.06
C ARG A 95 1.14 -6.01 3.41
N LEU A 96 0.29 -5.01 3.60
CA LEU A 96 0.24 -4.24 4.83
C LEU A 96 -1.07 -4.53 5.57
N PHE A 97 -0.98 -4.65 6.89
CA PHE A 97 -2.14 -4.61 7.74
C PHE A 97 -2.56 -3.15 7.89
N VAL A 98 -3.76 -2.84 7.38
CA VAL A 98 -4.29 -1.47 7.33
C VAL A 98 -5.59 -1.43 8.11
N VAL A 99 -5.70 -0.44 8.99
CA VAL A 99 -6.87 -0.18 9.84
C VAL A 99 -7.55 1.07 9.33
N ASN A 100 -8.85 1.02 9.06
CA ASN A 100 -9.66 2.22 8.88
C ASN A 100 -9.94 2.88 10.24
N THR A 101 -9.51 4.12 10.42
CA THR A 101 -9.68 4.90 11.66
C THR A 101 -10.87 5.85 11.62
N GLY A 102 -11.67 5.78 10.55
CA GLY A 102 -12.89 6.56 10.36
C GLY A 102 -12.71 7.78 9.46
N PRO A 103 -13.79 8.55 9.25
CA PRO A 103 -13.74 9.74 8.41
C PRO A 103 -13.00 10.90 9.09
N GLU A 104 -12.24 11.65 8.28
CA GLU A 104 -11.69 12.96 8.60
C GLU A 104 -12.20 13.95 7.54
N GLY A 105 -13.23 14.72 7.89
CA GLY A 105 -13.96 15.55 6.94
C GLY A 105 -14.61 14.70 5.84
N SER A 106 -14.25 14.94 4.59
CA SER A 106 -14.81 14.25 3.41
C SER A 106 -13.97 13.06 2.93
N ARG A 107 -13.03 12.57 3.75
CA ARG A 107 -12.11 11.48 3.39
C ARG A 107 -12.05 10.42 4.48
N MET A 108 -11.73 9.18 4.12
CA MET A 108 -11.49 8.10 5.09
C MET A 108 -10.03 8.06 5.51
N ARG A 109 -9.77 7.83 6.79
CA ARG A 109 -8.43 7.66 7.34
C ARG A 109 -8.08 6.21 7.53
N TYR A 110 -6.82 5.92 7.24
CA TYR A 110 -6.26 4.60 7.38
C TYR A 110 -4.88 4.68 8.00
N GLU A 111 -4.56 3.70 8.82
CA GLU A 111 -3.24 3.58 9.45
C GLU A 111 -2.65 2.20 9.16
N ALA A 112 -1.36 2.17 8.85
CA ALA A 112 -0.57 0.94 8.79
C ALA A 112 0.61 1.08 9.74
N ILE A 113 0.70 0.21 10.74
CA ILE A 113 1.80 0.20 11.71
C ILE A 113 2.80 -0.88 11.28
N LEU A 114 4.06 -0.51 11.18
CA LEU A 114 5.16 -1.41 10.87
C LEU A 114 6.14 -1.39 12.05
N ASN A 115 6.25 -2.51 12.76
CA ASN A 115 7.07 -2.70 13.96
C ASN A 115 8.22 -3.69 13.73
#